data_AF-A0A443R0E2-F1
#
_entry.id   AF-A0A443R0E2-F1
#
_cell.length_a   1.000
_cell.length_b   1.000
_cell.length_c   1.000
_cell.angle_alpha   90.00
_cell.angle_beta   90.00
_cell.angle_gamma   90.00
#
_symmetry.space_group_name_H-M   'P 1'
#
loop_
_entity.id
_entity.type
_entity.pdbx_description
1 polymer ?
#
loop_
_entity_poly.entity_id
_entity_poly.type
_entity_poly.pdbx_seq_one_letter_code
_entity_poly.pdbx_strand_id
1 'polypeptide(L)'
;MRAIGKISLDKGETKFNASNLKPVKTEPKKSDDDICSSKEFDAATTVNEVTYLFRGEYYFTIDSNGIVERKGRKISNDFNGLPNNLNAAVTTREGITYFFKGDQFYQARGRRVESGPRPISSEFKNVPNNLDAAFLYTKDGLIYFIKNNRFIRYDFEGEELSVDDRFSSGFNFQPVGVRAAFNSKSNNFFFFDWYYYRVGMHGVVQEQARDIFEMLKCNN
;
A
#
# COMPACT_ATOMS: atom_id res chain seq x y z
N MET A 1 26.10 -35.51 -67.02
CA MET A 1 25.86 -36.77 -66.26
C MET A 1 27.01 -36.99 -65.30
N ARG A 2 26.71 -37.57 -64.12
CA ARG A 2 27.55 -37.80 -62.91
C ARG A 2 27.56 -36.63 -61.92
N ALA A 3 27.40 -36.81 -60.61
CA ALA A 3 26.74 -37.84 -59.80
C ALA A 3 26.50 -37.17 -58.43
N ILE A 4 25.34 -37.39 -57.82
CA ILE A 4 24.93 -36.80 -56.54
C ILE A 4 25.61 -37.59 -55.42
N GLY A 5 26.47 -36.93 -54.63
CA GLY A 5 27.05 -37.50 -53.41
C GLY A 5 26.05 -37.46 -52.27
N LYS A 6 25.72 -38.63 -51.71
CA LYS A 6 24.88 -38.78 -50.50
C LYS A 6 25.58 -38.13 -49.30
N ILE A 7 24.91 -37.21 -48.63
CA ILE A 7 25.28 -36.74 -47.30
C ILE A 7 24.57 -37.66 -46.28
N SER A 8 25.35 -38.33 -45.45
CA SER A 8 24.87 -39.14 -44.33
C SER A 8 24.58 -38.20 -43.15
N LEU A 9 23.35 -38.22 -42.64
CA LEU A 9 22.97 -37.53 -41.41
C LEU A 9 23.34 -38.40 -40.21
N ASP A 10 24.34 -37.97 -39.44
CA ASP A 10 24.70 -38.61 -38.17
C ASP A 10 23.72 -38.14 -37.08
N LYS A 11 22.97 -39.08 -36.49
CA LYS A 11 22.03 -38.81 -35.39
C LYS A 11 22.79 -38.74 -34.07
N GLY A 12 23.37 -37.58 -33.79
CA GLY A 12 23.87 -37.26 -32.44
C GLY A 12 22.70 -36.96 -31.50
N GLU A 13 22.19 -37.97 -30.79
CA GLU A 13 21.30 -37.75 -29.64
C GLU A 13 22.11 -37.17 -28.46
N THR A 14 21.97 -35.88 -28.21
CA THR A 14 22.42 -35.27 -26.95
C THR A 14 21.52 -35.75 -25.81
N LYS A 15 21.99 -36.75 -25.06
CA LYS A 15 21.36 -37.18 -23.80
C LYS A 15 21.45 -36.03 -22.78
N PHE A 16 20.33 -35.36 -22.54
CA PHE A 16 20.19 -34.42 -21.42
C PHE A 16 20.30 -35.21 -20.11
N ASN A 17 21.41 -35.02 -19.39
CA ASN A 17 21.60 -35.63 -18.09
C ASN A 17 21.04 -34.71 -16.99
N ALA A 18 19.83 -35.01 -16.51
CA ALA A 18 19.14 -34.27 -15.46
C ALA A 18 19.84 -34.33 -14.09
N SER A 19 20.85 -35.20 -13.91
CA SER A 19 21.57 -35.38 -12.65
C SER A 19 22.53 -34.23 -12.30
N ASN A 20 22.76 -33.28 -13.21
CA ASN A 20 23.65 -32.12 -12.99
C ASN A 20 22.90 -30.80 -12.78
N LEU A 21 21.56 -30.83 -12.68
CA LEU A 21 20.80 -29.66 -12.29
C LEU A 21 20.96 -29.44 -10.78
N LYS A 22 21.66 -28.36 -10.40
CA LYS A 22 21.57 -27.84 -9.03
C LYS A 22 20.08 -27.62 -8.74
N PRO A 23 19.58 -27.99 -7.54
CA PRO A 23 18.21 -27.66 -7.17
C PRO A 23 18.03 -26.16 -7.38
N VAL A 24 17.11 -25.78 -8.27
CA VAL A 24 16.64 -24.40 -8.29
C VAL A 24 16.06 -24.19 -6.91
N LYS A 25 16.70 -23.37 -6.08
CA LYS A 25 16.07 -22.86 -4.87
C LYS A 25 14.83 -22.13 -5.37
N THR A 26 13.66 -22.78 -5.28
CA THR A 26 12.39 -22.09 -5.43
C THR A 26 12.39 -21.01 -4.37
N GLU A 27 12.39 -19.74 -4.78
CA GLU A 27 12.09 -18.65 -3.87
C GLU A 27 10.82 -19.04 -3.09
N PRO A 28 10.80 -18.89 -1.75
CA PRO A 28 9.60 -19.16 -0.99
C PRO A 28 8.46 -18.35 -1.60
N LYS A 29 7.38 -19.03 -1.99
CA LYS A 29 6.20 -18.36 -2.56
C LYS A 29 5.81 -17.22 -1.62
N LYS A 30 5.75 -15.99 -2.13
CA LYS A 30 5.16 -14.85 -1.42
C LYS A 30 3.84 -15.32 -0.81
N SER A 31 3.77 -15.36 0.51
CA SER A 31 2.58 -15.79 1.23
C SER A 31 1.82 -14.53 1.63
N ASP A 32 0.67 -14.29 1.00
CA ASP A 32 -0.06 -13.04 1.19
C ASP A 32 -0.62 -12.88 2.61
N ASP A 33 -0.62 -13.94 3.43
CA ASP A 33 -0.99 -13.95 4.85
C ASP A 33 0.18 -13.69 5.83
N ASP A 34 1.42 -13.63 5.34
CA ASP A 34 2.60 -13.26 6.12
C ASP A 34 3.00 -11.80 5.81
N ILE A 35 2.90 -10.94 6.83
CA ILE A 35 3.24 -9.52 6.69
C ILE A 35 4.71 -9.30 6.32
N CYS A 36 5.60 -10.21 6.71
CA CYS A 36 7.03 -10.12 6.46
C CYS A 36 7.45 -10.75 5.12
N SER A 37 6.51 -11.30 4.33
CA SER A 37 6.82 -11.90 3.03
C SER A 37 6.90 -10.88 1.89
N SER A 38 6.34 -9.68 2.09
CA SER A 38 6.34 -8.60 1.10
C SER A 38 6.17 -7.24 1.77
N LYS A 39 6.88 -6.24 1.27
CA LYS A 39 6.86 -4.85 1.75
C LYS A 39 5.80 -3.99 1.06
N GLU A 40 5.15 -4.52 0.02
CA GLU A 40 4.13 -3.81 -0.76
C GLU A 40 2.78 -3.84 -0.03
N PHE A 41 2.15 -2.69 0.15
CA PHE A 41 0.82 -2.54 0.73
C PHE A 41 -0.06 -1.68 -0.18
N ASP A 42 -1.35 -1.97 -0.25
CA ASP A 42 -2.30 -1.30 -1.13
C ASP A 42 -2.96 -0.07 -0.48
N ALA A 43 -3.16 -0.14 0.84
CA ALA A 43 -3.77 0.92 1.63
C ALA A 43 -3.43 0.73 3.11
N ALA A 44 -3.54 1.79 3.89
CA ALA A 44 -3.39 1.73 5.33
C ALA A 44 -4.33 2.73 6.01
N THR A 45 -4.76 2.43 7.23
CA THR A 45 -5.48 3.40 8.05
C THR A 45 -5.43 3.05 9.52
N THR A 46 -5.73 3.99 10.41
CA THR A 46 -5.62 3.78 11.86
C THR A 46 -6.95 4.02 12.54
N VAL A 47 -7.44 2.97 13.22
CA VAL A 47 -8.70 2.98 13.97
C VAL A 47 -8.39 2.71 15.43
N ASN A 48 -8.71 3.65 16.33
CA ASN A 48 -8.45 3.52 17.77
C ASN A 48 -7.01 3.06 18.07
N GLU A 49 -6.02 3.76 17.51
CA GLU A 49 -4.58 3.50 17.67
C GLU A 49 -4.06 2.19 17.03
N VAL A 50 -4.94 1.35 16.50
CA VAL A 50 -4.57 0.14 15.75
C VAL A 50 -4.48 0.49 14.27
N THR A 51 -3.31 0.28 13.68
CA THR A 51 -3.09 0.52 12.25
C THR A 51 -3.43 -0.75 11.47
N TYR A 52 -4.31 -0.63 10.49
CA TYR A 52 -4.68 -1.66 9.52
C TYR A 52 -3.84 -1.46 8.26
N LEU A 53 -3.17 -2.51 7.80
CA LEU A 53 -2.46 -2.52 6.53
C LEU A 53 -3.14 -3.52 5.59
N PHE A 54 -3.48 -3.11 4.38
CA PHE A 54 -4.20 -3.91 3.39
C PHE A 54 -3.26 -4.31 2.25
N ARG A 55 -3.38 -5.55 1.77
CA ARG A 55 -2.60 -6.09 0.66
C ARG A 55 -3.35 -7.22 -0.02
N GLY A 56 -3.66 -7.06 -1.30
CA GLY A 56 -4.42 -8.02 -2.08
C GLY A 56 -5.79 -8.27 -1.47
N GLU A 57 -6.06 -9.53 -1.12
CA GLU A 57 -7.28 -9.94 -0.42
C GLU A 57 -7.14 -9.99 1.10
N TYR A 58 -5.99 -9.57 1.66
CA TYR A 58 -5.65 -9.68 3.08
C TYR A 58 -5.49 -8.32 3.75
N TYR A 59 -5.62 -8.32 5.08
CA TYR A 59 -5.22 -7.22 5.93
C TYR A 59 -4.49 -7.73 7.18
N PHE A 60 -3.72 -6.83 7.79
CA PHE A 60 -2.93 -7.01 8.99
C PHE A 60 -3.24 -5.91 9.98
N THR A 61 -2.92 -6.10 11.26
CA THR A 61 -2.92 -5.01 12.22
C THR A 61 -1.61 -4.91 12.95
N ILE A 62 -1.14 -3.67 13.12
CA ILE A 62 0.01 -3.33 13.95
C ILE A 62 -0.40 -2.32 15.02
N ASP A 63 0.25 -2.40 16.18
CA ASP A 63 0.13 -1.39 17.22
C ASP A 63 0.89 -0.11 16.84
N SER A 64 0.79 0.89 17.72
CA SER A 64 1.50 2.16 17.58
C SER A 64 3.04 2.08 17.71
N ASN A 65 3.60 0.90 17.97
CA ASN A 65 5.03 0.63 18.03
C ASN A 65 5.48 -0.30 16.89
N GLY A 66 4.60 -0.59 15.92
CA GLY A 66 4.87 -1.47 14.80
C GLY A 66 4.85 -2.97 15.13
N ILE A 67 4.38 -3.35 16.33
CA ILE A 67 4.21 -4.77 16.69
C ILE A 67 3.00 -5.31 15.97
N VAL A 68 3.18 -6.42 15.26
CA VAL A 68 2.10 -7.13 14.57
C VAL A 68 1.16 -7.78 15.59
N GLU A 69 -0.04 -7.23 15.72
CA GLU A 69 -1.10 -7.79 16.57
C GLU A 69 -1.91 -8.87 15.86
N ARG A 70 -2.10 -8.71 14.54
CA ARG A 70 -2.86 -9.64 13.71
C ARG A 70 -2.08 -10.00 12.45
N LYS A 71 -1.85 -11.30 12.30
CA LYS A 71 -1.36 -11.94 11.08
C LYS A 71 -2.45 -11.95 10.00
N GLY A 72 -2.05 -12.15 8.74
CA GLY A 72 -2.91 -11.90 7.58
C GLY A 72 -4.27 -12.58 7.67
N ARG A 73 -5.31 -11.78 7.49
CA ARG A 73 -6.70 -12.25 7.47
C ARG A 73 -7.39 -11.72 6.22
N LYS A 74 -8.23 -12.54 5.59
CA LYS A 74 -8.98 -12.10 4.41
C LYS A 74 -9.89 -10.92 4.74
N ILE A 75 -9.90 -9.91 3.88
CA ILE A 75 -10.78 -8.74 3.97
C ILE A 75 -12.24 -9.20 4.02
N SER A 76 -12.63 -10.13 3.15
CA SER A 76 -13.98 -10.67 3.05
C SER A 76 -14.53 -11.31 4.33
N ASN A 77 -13.65 -11.76 5.24
CA ASN A 77 -14.07 -12.40 6.49
C ASN A 77 -14.56 -11.38 7.52
N ASP A 78 -14.01 -10.16 7.49
CA ASP A 78 -14.19 -9.18 8.55
C ASP A 78 -14.84 -7.88 8.07
N PHE A 79 -14.65 -7.52 6.79
CA PHE A 79 -15.17 -6.33 6.13
C PHE A 79 -16.17 -6.72 5.04
N ASN A 80 -17.34 -7.24 5.44
CA ASN A 80 -18.33 -7.73 4.49
C ASN A 80 -18.72 -6.65 3.47
N GLY A 81 -18.61 -6.97 2.17
CA GLY A 81 -18.90 -6.05 1.06
C GLY A 81 -17.76 -5.13 0.64
N LEU A 82 -16.61 -5.13 1.34
CA LEU A 82 -15.43 -4.37 0.94
C LEU A 82 -14.64 -5.14 -0.14
N PRO A 83 -14.23 -4.49 -1.26
CA PRO A 83 -13.46 -5.15 -2.30
C PRO A 83 -11.99 -5.33 -1.88
N ASN A 84 -11.33 -6.26 -2.56
CA ASN A 84 -9.89 -6.47 -2.45
C ASN A 84 -9.09 -5.43 -3.24
N ASN A 85 -7.77 -5.40 -3.06
CA ASN A 85 -6.83 -4.55 -3.80
C ASN A 85 -7.21 -3.07 -3.72
N LEU A 86 -7.39 -2.55 -2.51
CA LEU A 86 -7.82 -1.16 -2.29
C LEU A 86 -6.83 -0.16 -2.91
N ASN A 87 -7.28 1.07 -3.15
CA ASN A 87 -6.41 2.15 -3.61
C ASN A 87 -5.95 3.05 -2.45
N ALA A 88 -6.80 3.23 -1.45
CA ALA A 88 -6.50 4.05 -0.29
C ALA A 88 -7.49 3.75 0.84
N ALA A 89 -7.15 4.17 2.06
CA ALA A 89 -8.06 4.15 3.20
C ALA A 89 -7.75 5.32 4.14
N VAL A 90 -8.75 5.89 4.80
CA VAL A 90 -8.56 6.93 5.82
C VAL A 90 -9.65 6.83 6.89
N THR A 91 -9.26 6.99 8.14
CA THR A 91 -10.19 7.09 9.27
C THR A 91 -10.16 8.53 9.80
N THR A 92 -11.33 9.15 9.91
CA THR A 92 -11.49 10.51 10.43
C THR A 92 -11.40 10.54 11.96
N ARG A 93 -11.33 11.75 12.54
CA ARG A 93 -11.34 11.92 14.01
C ARG A 93 -12.62 11.40 14.66
N GLU A 94 -13.72 11.41 13.92
CA GLU A 94 -15.04 10.91 14.34
C GLU A 94 -15.17 9.39 14.20
N GLY A 95 -14.08 8.69 13.81
CA GLY A 95 -14.02 7.25 13.68
C GLY A 95 -14.73 6.70 12.44
N ILE A 96 -15.08 7.55 11.47
CA ILE A 96 -15.59 7.11 10.17
C ILE A 96 -14.40 6.68 9.32
N THR A 97 -14.46 5.48 8.75
CA THR A 97 -13.44 5.00 7.83
C THR A 97 -13.97 5.01 6.41
N TYR A 98 -13.20 5.61 5.51
CA TYR A 98 -13.44 5.60 4.07
C TYR A 98 -12.41 4.70 3.40
N PHE A 99 -12.87 3.74 2.62
CA PHE A 99 -12.03 2.88 1.78
C PHE A 99 -12.28 3.24 0.31
N PHE A 100 -11.22 3.37 -0.47
CA PHE A 100 -11.29 3.81 -1.87
C PHE A 100 -10.86 2.69 -2.81
N LYS A 101 -11.59 2.52 -3.92
CA LYS A 101 -11.28 1.58 -4.98
C LYS A 101 -11.77 2.13 -6.33
N GLY A 102 -10.84 2.33 -7.27
CA GLY A 102 -11.16 2.90 -8.56
C GLY A 102 -11.74 4.30 -8.43
N ASP A 103 -12.94 4.49 -8.94
CA ASP A 103 -13.75 5.72 -8.85
C ASP A 103 -14.77 5.70 -7.69
N GLN A 104 -14.68 4.71 -6.80
CA GLN A 104 -15.66 4.48 -5.74
C GLN A 104 -15.04 4.55 -4.35
N PHE A 105 -15.90 4.83 -3.36
CA PHE A 105 -15.59 4.69 -1.96
C PHE A 105 -16.67 3.91 -1.18
N TYR A 106 -16.24 3.35 -0.06
CA TYR A 106 -17.06 2.65 0.92
C TYR A 106 -16.88 3.34 2.28
N GLN A 107 -17.97 3.49 3.02
CA GLN A 107 -17.96 4.07 4.36
C GLN A 107 -18.16 2.97 5.40
N ALA A 108 -17.38 3.00 6.48
CA ALA A 108 -17.40 2.01 7.54
C ALA A 108 -17.20 2.66 8.91
N ARG A 109 -17.58 1.92 9.97
CA ARG A 109 -17.15 2.17 11.35
C ARG A 109 -16.52 0.91 11.91
N GLY A 110 -15.24 1.02 12.30
CA GLY A 110 -14.42 -0.14 12.60
C GLY A 110 -14.34 -1.07 11.40
N ARG A 111 -14.76 -2.34 11.57
CA ARG A 111 -14.76 -3.35 10.51
C ARG A 111 -16.10 -3.47 9.77
N ARG A 112 -17.13 -2.75 10.19
CA ARG A 112 -18.47 -2.81 9.59
C ARG A 112 -18.59 -1.80 8.46
N VAL A 113 -18.72 -2.26 7.22
CA VAL A 113 -19.12 -1.43 6.09
C VAL A 113 -20.58 -1.04 6.27
N GLU A 114 -20.85 0.27 6.32
CA GLU A 114 -22.18 0.84 6.55
C GLU A 114 -22.84 1.26 5.22
N SER A 115 -22.05 1.69 4.24
CA SER A 115 -22.56 2.06 2.92
C SER A 115 -21.48 2.05 1.84
N GLY A 116 -21.91 2.03 0.59
CA GLY A 116 -21.05 1.96 -0.59
C GLY A 116 -21.38 0.76 -1.49
N PRO A 117 -20.78 0.68 -2.69
CA PRO A 117 -19.91 1.70 -3.25
C PRO A 117 -20.68 2.97 -3.64
N ARG A 118 -20.05 4.12 -3.47
CA ARG A 118 -20.52 5.43 -4.01
C ARG A 118 -19.40 6.10 -4.81
N PRO A 119 -19.71 6.89 -5.84
CA PRO A 119 -18.68 7.63 -6.57
C PRO A 119 -17.90 8.56 -5.65
N ILE A 120 -16.58 8.65 -5.79
CA ILE A 120 -15.74 9.57 -4.99
C ILE A 120 -16.27 11.00 -5.08
N SER A 121 -16.62 11.45 -6.28
CA SER A 121 -17.14 12.80 -6.54
C SER A 121 -18.48 13.12 -5.87
N SER A 122 -19.21 12.13 -5.35
CA SER A 122 -20.48 12.39 -4.65
C SER A 122 -20.28 12.96 -3.25
N GLU A 123 -19.12 12.70 -2.63
CA GLU A 123 -18.77 13.15 -1.28
C GLU A 123 -17.51 14.02 -1.30
N PHE A 124 -16.48 13.58 -2.02
CA PHE A 124 -15.15 14.20 -2.06
C PHE A 124 -14.99 15.04 -3.34
N LYS A 125 -15.51 16.26 -3.32
CA LYS A 125 -15.43 17.19 -4.47
C LYS A 125 -13.97 17.49 -4.81
N ASN A 126 -13.66 17.58 -6.11
CA ASN A 126 -12.31 17.81 -6.65
C ASN A 126 -11.24 16.78 -6.22
N VAL A 127 -11.64 15.63 -5.69
CA VAL A 127 -10.73 14.51 -5.43
C VAL A 127 -10.75 13.55 -6.63
N PRO A 128 -9.59 13.24 -7.22
CA PRO A 128 -9.51 12.36 -8.39
C PRO A 128 -9.77 10.89 -8.02
N ASN A 129 -10.11 10.11 -9.04
CA ASN A 129 -10.23 8.66 -8.93
C ASN A 129 -8.85 7.97 -8.89
N ASN A 130 -8.85 6.68 -8.58
CA ASN A 130 -7.69 5.80 -8.56
C ASN A 130 -6.56 6.35 -7.68
N LEU A 131 -6.89 6.78 -6.46
CA LEU A 131 -5.96 7.35 -5.49
C LEU A 131 -4.74 6.45 -5.26
N ASP A 132 -3.60 7.07 -4.95
CA ASP A 132 -2.37 6.36 -4.60
C ASP A 132 -2.30 6.15 -3.06
N ALA A 133 -2.83 7.10 -2.27
CA ALA A 133 -3.05 6.95 -0.84
C ALA A 133 -4.04 8.01 -0.30
N ALA A 134 -4.53 7.80 0.93
CA ALA A 134 -5.27 8.78 1.70
C ALA A 134 -4.84 8.67 3.17
N PHE A 135 -4.86 9.77 3.92
CA PHE A 135 -4.48 9.76 5.34
C PHE A 135 -5.07 10.96 6.09
N LEU A 136 -5.23 10.82 7.40
CA LEU A 136 -5.57 11.92 8.29
C LEU A 136 -4.28 12.62 8.69
N TYR A 137 -4.12 13.90 8.38
CA TYR A 137 -2.90 14.61 8.73
C TYR A 137 -2.92 15.04 10.20
N THR A 138 -1.89 14.65 10.96
CA THR A 138 -1.88 14.86 12.42
C THR A 138 -1.74 16.32 12.82
N LYS A 139 -1.20 17.19 11.95
CA LYS A 139 -0.95 18.61 12.23
C LYS A 139 -2.23 19.44 12.29
N ASP A 140 -3.14 19.24 11.34
CA ASP A 140 -4.38 20.02 11.21
C ASP A 140 -5.66 19.18 11.42
N GLY A 141 -5.58 17.86 11.23
CA GLY A 141 -6.72 16.96 11.34
C GLY A 141 -7.56 16.82 10.09
N LEU A 142 -7.08 17.32 8.96
CA LEU A 142 -7.78 17.21 7.68
C LEU A 142 -7.40 15.90 6.98
N ILE A 143 -8.23 15.51 6.02
CA ILE A 143 -7.93 14.39 5.13
C ILE A 143 -7.02 14.91 4.02
N TYR A 144 -5.97 14.16 3.73
CA TYR A 144 -5.11 14.40 2.60
C TYR A 144 -5.14 13.19 1.68
N PHE A 145 -5.19 13.46 0.39
CA PHE A 145 -5.11 12.47 -0.67
C PHE A 145 -3.80 12.62 -1.43
N ILE A 146 -3.30 11.50 -1.96
CA ILE A 146 -2.14 11.48 -2.86
C ILE A 146 -2.60 10.92 -4.19
N LYS A 147 -2.36 11.67 -5.27
CA LYS A 147 -2.55 11.17 -6.63
C LYS A 147 -1.54 11.76 -7.60
N ASN A 148 -0.94 10.93 -8.45
CA ASN A 148 -0.02 11.36 -9.52
C ASN A 148 1.09 12.29 -9.00
N ASN A 149 1.66 11.92 -7.86
CA ASN A 149 2.71 12.67 -7.16
C ASN A 149 2.26 14.03 -6.57
N ARG A 150 0.95 14.27 -6.43
CA ARG A 150 0.37 15.50 -5.86
C ARG A 150 -0.31 15.21 -4.54
N PHE A 151 -0.19 16.14 -3.60
CA PHE A 151 -0.98 16.16 -2.37
C PHE A 151 -2.22 17.00 -2.60
N ILE A 152 -3.36 16.50 -2.15
CA ILE A 152 -4.64 17.20 -2.21
C ILE A 152 -5.16 17.28 -0.78
N ARG A 153 -5.22 18.49 -0.23
CA ARG A 153 -5.83 18.75 1.08
C ARG A 153 -7.35 18.80 0.91
N TYR A 154 -8.08 18.15 1.80
CA TYR A 154 -9.53 18.12 1.75
C TYR A 154 -10.14 18.69 3.04
N ASP A 155 -10.89 19.77 2.86
CA ASP A 155 -11.73 20.39 3.89
C ASP A 155 -13.20 20.35 3.41
N PHE A 156 -13.60 21.33 2.60
CA PHE A 156 -14.90 21.33 1.90
C PHE A 156 -14.83 20.79 0.47
N GLU A 157 -13.65 20.93 -0.16
CA GLU A 157 -13.30 20.40 -1.46
C GLU A 157 -11.80 20.10 -1.51
N GLY A 158 -11.37 19.34 -2.51
CA GLY A 158 -9.98 19.02 -2.76
C GLY A 158 -9.21 20.22 -3.31
N GLU A 159 -8.13 20.59 -2.62
CA GLU A 159 -7.18 21.61 -3.03
C GLU A 159 -5.81 20.96 -3.25
N GLU A 160 -5.30 20.97 -4.49
CA GLU A 160 -3.93 20.54 -4.78
C GLU A 160 -2.94 21.51 -4.15
N LEU A 161 -2.03 20.99 -3.32
CA LEU A 161 -1.00 21.81 -2.71
C LEU A 161 0.03 22.27 -3.75
N SER A 162 0.40 23.55 -3.69
CA SER A 162 1.58 24.04 -4.38
C SER A 162 2.86 23.38 -3.81
N VAL A 163 3.97 23.54 -4.53
CA VAL A 163 5.27 23.05 -4.05
C VAL A 163 5.62 23.67 -2.69
N ASP A 164 5.39 24.97 -2.53
CA ASP A 164 5.69 25.72 -1.32
C ASP A 164 4.77 25.32 -0.15
N ASP A 165 3.48 25.10 -0.42
CA ASP A 165 2.53 24.63 0.60
C ASP A 165 2.83 23.22 1.06
N ARG A 166 3.26 22.35 0.13
CA ARG A 166 3.70 20.99 0.45
C ARG A 166 4.91 21.02 1.39
N PHE A 167 5.92 21.84 1.08
CA PHE A 167 7.10 22.01 1.95
C PHE A 167 6.74 22.64 3.29
N SER A 168 5.87 23.67 3.32
CA SER A 168 5.39 24.31 4.54
C SER A 168 4.54 23.38 5.41
N SER A 169 3.91 22.39 4.77
CA SER A 169 3.19 21.31 5.43
C SER A 169 4.12 20.21 5.95
N GLY A 170 5.42 20.24 5.64
CA GLY A 170 6.39 19.26 6.12
C GLY A 170 6.56 18.02 5.25
N PHE A 171 5.88 17.97 4.10
CA PHE A 171 6.01 16.88 3.13
C PHE A 171 7.24 17.12 2.25
N ASN A 172 8.43 17.16 2.86
CA ASN A 172 9.71 17.51 2.21
C ASN A 172 10.29 16.35 1.38
N PHE A 173 9.45 15.52 0.77
CA PHE A 173 9.82 14.36 -0.04
C PHE A 173 8.90 14.25 -1.24
N GLN A 174 9.40 13.72 -2.36
CA GLN A 174 8.56 13.47 -3.53
C GLN A 174 7.69 12.24 -3.27
N PRO A 175 6.35 12.33 -3.39
CA PRO A 175 5.44 11.22 -3.13
C PRO A 175 5.38 10.23 -4.31
N VAL A 176 6.48 10.09 -5.06
CA VAL A 176 6.56 9.22 -6.24
C VAL A 176 6.58 7.76 -5.79
N GLY A 177 5.52 7.03 -6.11
CA GLY A 177 5.41 5.62 -5.72
C GLY A 177 5.01 5.41 -4.25
N VAL A 178 4.35 6.39 -3.62
CA VAL A 178 3.64 6.12 -2.35
C VAL A 178 2.58 5.05 -2.61
N ARG A 179 2.56 4.05 -1.74
CA ARG A 179 1.68 2.89 -1.79
C ARG A 179 0.62 2.90 -0.70
N ALA A 180 0.95 3.43 0.46
CA ALA A 180 0.01 3.61 1.57
C ALA A 180 0.45 4.77 2.44
N ALA A 181 -0.49 5.44 3.09
CA ALA A 181 -0.22 6.47 4.07
C ALA A 181 -1.19 6.35 5.25
N PHE A 182 -0.73 6.65 6.45
CA PHE A 182 -1.56 6.59 7.65
C PHE A 182 -0.99 7.46 8.76
N ASN A 183 -1.81 7.81 9.75
CA ASN A 183 -1.34 8.41 10.99
C ASN A 183 -1.15 7.34 12.07
N SER A 184 -0.15 7.51 12.93
CA SER A 184 -0.04 6.74 14.16
C SER A 184 0.56 7.60 15.26
N LYS A 185 -0.13 7.68 16.40
CA LYS A 185 0.11 8.67 17.46
C LYS A 185 0.21 10.08 16.86
N SER A 186 1.38 10.69 17.01
CA SER A 186 1.69 12.06 16.61
C SER A 186 2.42 12.15 15.27
N ASN A 187 2.34 11.11 14.43
CA ASN A 187 3.10 11.03 13.20
C ASN A 187 2.23 10.58 12.04
N ASN A 188 2.69 10.92 10.84
CA ASN A 188 2.22 10.39 9.57
C ASN A 188 3.32 9.55 8.94
N PHE A 189 2.95 8.38 8.45
CA PHE A 189 3.83 7.42 7.79
C PHE A 189 3.43 7.30 6.33
N PHE A 190 4.42 7.25 5.45
CA PHE A 190 4.24 7.14 4.00
C PHE A 190 5.06 5.95 3.52
N PHE A 191 4.38 4.87 3.17
CA PHE A 191 5.00 3.63 2.72
C PHE A 191 5.18 3.66 1.21
N PHE A 192 6.37 3.27 0.78
CA PHE A 192 6.77 3.03 -0.61
C PHE A 192 6.97 1.52 -0.79
N ASP A 193 7.60 1.10 -1.88
CA ASP A 193 7.81 -0.34 -2.14
C ASP A 193 8.68 -1.05 -1.09
N TRP A 194 9.70 -0.38 -0.53
CA TRP A 194 10.63 -1.00 0.43
C TRP A 194 11.04 -0.12 1.61
N TYR A 195 10.63 1.14 1.63
CA TYR A 195 10.98 2.09 2.67
C TYR A 195 9.79 2.97 3.06
N TYR A 196 9.92 3.72 4.15
CA TYR A 196 8.94 4.71 4.55
C TYR A 196 9.55 6.06 4.95
N TYR A 197 8.74 7.11 4.84
CA TYR A 197 8.99 8.40 5.50
C TYR A 197 8.09 8.56 6.72
N ARG A 198 8.63 9.20 7.76
CA ARG A 198 7.90 9.61 8.97
C ARG A 198 7.90 11.12 9.10
N VAL A 199 6.71 11.72 9.10
CA VAL A 199 6.49 13.15 9.32
C VAL A 199 5.85 13.32 10.69
N GLY A 200 6.47 14.12 11.56
CA GLY A 200 5.92 14.38 12.89
C GLY A 200 4.87 15.50 12.89
N MET A 201 4.13 15.62 14.00
CA MET A 201 3.05 16.61 14.19
C MET A 201 3.45 18.08 13.93
N HIS A 202 4.74 18.42 14.03
CA HIS A 202 5.24 19.78 13.77
C HIS A 202 5.57 20.04 12.29
N GLY A 203 5.31 19.10 11.39
CA GLY A 203 5.63 19.24 9.97
C GLY A 203 7.13 19.19 9.68
N VAL A 204 7.89 18.48 10.51
CA VAL A 204 9.31 18.20 10.24
C VAL A 204 9.43 16.73 9.88
N VAL A 205 10.11 16.41 8.78
CA VAL A 205 10.49 15.02 8.46
C VAL A 205 11.42 14.55 9.57
N GLN A 206 10.95 13.63 10.40
CA GLN A 206 11.71 13.17 11.57
C GLN A 206 12.70 12.07 11.20
N GLU A 207 12.39 11.27 10.18
CA GLU A 207 13.23 10.18 9.67
C GLU A 207 13.08 10.03 8.15
N GLN A 208 14.18 9.79 7.45
CA GLN A 208 14.23 9.58 6.00
C GLN A 208 14.42 8.10 5.67
N ALA A 209 13.54 7.57 4.81
CA ALA A 209 13.69 6.31 4.07
C ALA A 209 14.26 5.12 4.87
N ARG A 210 13.54 4.73 5.93
CA ARG A 210 13.83 3.52 6.72
C ARG A 210 13.18 2.30 6.10
N ASP A 211 13.76 1.11 6.31
CA ASP A 211 13.19 -0.13 5.82
C ASP A 211 11.83 -0.41 6.50
N ILE A 212 10.81 -0.75 5.72
CA ILE A 212 9.48 -1.10 6.25
C ILE A 212 9.58 -2.26 7.25
N PHE A 213 10.46 -3.23 7.05
CA PHE A 213 10.63 -4.36 7.98
C PHE A 213 11.23 -3.97 9.32
N GLU A 214 12.02 -2.89 9.41
CA GLU A 214 12.43 -2.33 10.69
C GLU A 214 11.21 -1.82 11.47
N MET A 215 10.30 -1.13 10.79
CA MET A 215 9.04 -0.66 11.40
C MET A 215 8.14 -1.81 11.81
N LEU A 216 7.99 -2.84 10.96
CA LEU A 216 7.12 -3.99 11.23
C LEU A 216 7.74 -5.03 12.17
N LYS A 217 8.98 -4.80 12.63
CA LYS A 217 9.76 -5.73 13.47
C LYS A 217 9.84 -7.14 12.87
N CYS A 218 9.94 -7.20 11.54
CA CYS A 218 10.21 -8.42 10.81
C CYS A 218 11.72 -8.73 10.99
N ASN A 219 12.05 -9.53 12.00
CA ASN A 219 13.43 -9.97 12.20
C ASN A 219 13.84 -10.93 11.06
N ASN A 220 15.04 -10.73 10.50
CA ASN A 220 15.72 -11.70 9.63
C ASN A 220 16.11 -12.97 10.40
#